data_AF-A0AAJ2PGU8-F1
#
_entry.id   AF-A0AAJ2PGU8-F1
#
_cell.length_a   1.000
_cell.length_b   1.000
_cell.length_c   1.000
_cell.angle_alpha   90.00
_cell.angle_beta   90.00
_cell.angle_gamma   90.00
#
_symmetry.space_group_name_H-M   'P 1'
#
loop_
_entity.id
_entity.type
_entity.pdbx_description
1 polymer ?
#
loop_
_entity_poly.entity_id
_entity_poly.type
_entity_poly.pdbx_seq_one_letter_code
_entity_poly.pdbx_strand_id
1 'polypeptide(L)' 'MMAFLQREIWECPFCGEESIEVLVRPSVYVAKRSAVRGGRKTTYHRVREEVVILSESCQKCGKKKDEIEKKWRSEQII' A
#
# COMPACT_ATOMS: atom_id res chain seq x y z
N MET A 1 -16.65 -4.89 6.07
CA MET A 1 -16.32 -3.46 6.02
C MET A 1 -15.10 -3.35 5.10
N MET A 2 -15.32 -2.92 3.87
CA MET A 2 -14.34 -3.03 2.79
C MET A 2 -13.09 -2.20 3.13
N ALA A 3 -11.93 -2.86 3.19
CA ALA A 3 -10.67 -2.16 3.05
C ALA A 3 -10.71 -1.48 1.69
N PHE A 4 -10.80 -0.16 1.67
CA PHE A 4 -10.76 0.63 0.43
C PHE A 4 -9.37 0.45 -0.17
N LEU A 5 -9.23 -0.54 -1.05
CA LEU A 5 -8.07 -0.70 -1.91
C LEU A 5 -8.35 0.15 -3.14
N GLN A 6 -7.69 1.30 -3.23
CA GLN A 6 -7.77 2.17 -4.39
C GLN A 6 -6.82 1.63 -5.46
N ARG A 7 -7.36 1.30 -6.64
CA ARG A 7 -6.54 0.97 -7.79
C ARG A 7 -6.00 2.26 -8.39
N GLU A 8 -4.68 2.35 -8.46
CA GLU A 8 -3.99 3.46 -9.10
C GLU A 8 -3.01 2.93 -10.15
N ILE A 9 -2.67 3.82 -11.08
CA ILE A 9 -1.74 3.56 -12.16
C ILE A 9 -0.59 4.53 -11.97
N TRP A 10 0.59 4.01 -11.67
CA TRP A 10 1.80 4.80 -11.41
C TRP A 10 2.82 4.56 -12.52
N GLU A 11 3.71 5.52 -12.75
CA GLU A 11 4.77 5.36 -13.75
C GLU A 11 5.93 4.54 -13.19
N CYS A 12 6.54 3.71 -14.03
CA CYS A 12 7.73 2.97 -13.64
C CYS A 12 8.84 3.95 -13.22
N PRO A 13 9.38 3.86 -11.99
CA PRO A 13 10.38 4.81 -11.50
C PRO A 13 11.74 4.65 -12.20
N PHE A 14 11.92 3.60 -13.02
CA PHE A 14 13.16 3.35 -13.76
C PHE A 14 13.12 3.89 -15.18
N CYS A 15 12.10 3.52 -15.95
CA CYS A 15 12.01 3.92 -17.36
C CYS A 15 11.06 5.08 -17.60
N GLY A 16 10.10 5.35 -16.72
CA GLY A 16 9.06 6.38 -16.92
C GLY A 16 8.11 6.11 -18.09
N GLU A 17 8.25 4.96 -18.76
CA GLU A 17 7.56 4.70 -20.02
C GLU A 17 6.44 3.67 -19.90
N GLU A 18 6.46 2.84 -18.87
CA GLU A 18 5.43 1.83 -18.61
C GLU A 18 4.67 2.17 -17.34
N SER A 19 3.35 2.00 -17.42
CA SER A 19 2.45 2.21 -16.30
C SER A 19 2.29 0.92 -15.49
N ILE A 20 2.50 1.02 -14.19
CA ILE A 20 2.44 -0.05 -13.21
C ILE A 20 1.13 0.09 -12.43
N GLU A 21 0.34 -0.98 -12.41
CA GLU A 21 -0.87 -1.02 -11.57
C GLU A 21 -0.49 -1.27 -10.11
N VAL A 22 -1.01 -0.41 -9.24
CA VAL A 22 -0.82 -0.52 -7.80
C VAL A 22 -2.15 -0.48 -7.06
N LEU A 23 -2.19 -1.14 -5.91
CA LEU A 23 -3.27 -1.03 -4.94
C LEU A 23 -2.79 -0.22 -3.76
N VAL A 24 -3.39 0.94 -3.56
CA VAL A 24 -3.13 1.81 -2.41
C VAL A 24 -4.18 1.53 -1.34
N ARG A 25 -3.73 1.14 -0.16
CA ARG A 25 -4.55 1.08 1.05
C ARG A 25 -4.24 2.34 1.86
N PRO A 26 -5.18 3.31 1.96
CA PRO A 26 -4.94 4.55 2.65
C PRO A 26 -4.74 4.33 4.16
N SER A 27 -4.04 5.25 4.79
CA SER A 27 -3.90 5.24 6.24
C SER A 27 -5.23 5.55 6.92
N VAL A 28 -5.75 4.59 7.70
CA VAL A 28 -7.03 4.70 8.41
C VAL A 28 -6.89 4.40 9.90
N TYR A 29 -7.75 5.00 10.73
CA TYR A 29 -7.87 4.65 12.13
C TYR A 29 -8.83 3.48 12.30
N VAL A 30 -8.33 2.37 12.84
CA VAL A 30 -9.12 1.15 13.05
C VAL A 30 -9.48 1.01 14.53
N ALA A 31 -10.76 0.76 14.79
CA ALA A 31 -11.27 0.49 16.12
C ALA A 31 -11.00 -0.98 16.50
N LYS A 32 -10.30 -1.19 17.62
CA LYS A 32 -10.16 -2.49 18.29
C LYS A 32 -11.08 -2.50 19.50
N ARG A 33 -12.02 -3.44 19.53
CA ARG A 33 -12.92 -3.64 20.67
C ARG A 33 -12.46 -4.85 21.47
N SER A 34 -12.34 -4.70 22.79
CA SER A 34 -12.00 -5.79 23.70
C SER A 34 -12.97 -5.83 24.88
N ALA A 35 -13.33 -7.04 25.32
CA ALA A 35 -14.08 -7.23 26.56
C ALA A 35 -13.19 -6.93 27.77
N VAL A 36 -13.75 -6.26 28.79
CA VAL A 36 -13.09 -5.97 30.08
C VAL A 36 -14.09 -6.27 31.20
N ARG A 37 -13.61 -6.52 32.44
CA ARG A 37 -14.45 -6.95 33.58
C ARG A 37 -15.66 -6.04 33.88
N GLY A 38 -15.61 -4.76 33.48
CA GLY A 38 -16.69 -3.78 33.67
C GLY A 38 -17.39 -3.30 32.39
N GLY A 39 -17.22 -3.98 31.25
CA GLY A 39 -17.89 -3.59 29.99
C GLY A 39 -17.05 -3.84 28.73
N ARG A 40 -17.17 -2.94 27.74
CA ARG A 40 -16.41 -2.99 26.49
C ARG A 40 -15.47 -1.80 26.40
N LYS A 41 -14.19 -2.04 26.10
CA LYS A 41 -13.22 -1.00 25.76
C LYS A 41 -13.08 -0.93 24.25
N THR A 42 -13.18 0.27 23.69
CA THR A 42 -12.83 0.54 22.28
C THR A 42 -11.55 1.37 22.27
N THR A 43 -10.50 0.86 21.64
CA THR A 43 -9.27 1.61 21.37
C THR A 43 -9.13 1.84 19.87
N TYR A 44 -8.60 2.99 19.47
CA TYR A 44 -8.32 3.30 18.07
C TYR A 44 -6.82 3.25 17.86
N HIS A 45 -6.38 2.69 16.74
CA HIS A 45 -4.98 2.70 16.33
C HIS A 45 -4.89 3.05 14.85
N ARG A 46 -3.82 3.76 14.48
CA ARG A 46 -3.56 4.13 13.10
C ARG A 46 -2.94 2.94 12.37
N VAL A 47 -3.59 2.51 11.29
CA VAL A 47 -2.99 1.59 10.32
C VAL A 47 -2.27 2.46 9.28
N ARG A 48 -1.01 2.14 9.00
CA ARG A 48 -0.20 2.88 8.02
C ARG A 48 -0.74 2.62 6.61
N GLU A 49 -0.45 3.58 5.73
CA GLU A 49 -0.67 3.37 4.31
C GLU A 49 0.17 2.19 3.82
N GLU A 50 -0.39 1.42 2.89
CA GLU A 50 0.25 0.24 2.31
C GLU A 50 0.01 0.25 0.80
N VAL A 51 1.07 0.17 0.03
CA VAL A 51 1.00 0.11 -1.43
C VAL A 51 1.44 -1.27 -1.90
N VAL A 52 0.59 -1.92 -2.69
CA VAL A 52 0.85 -3.25 -3.24
C VAL A 52 0.95 -3.17 -4.75
N ILE A 53 2.13 -3.49 -5.27
CA ILE A 53 2.38 -3.55 -6.71
C ILE A 53 1.73 -4.81 -7.29
N LEU A 54 0.89 -4.68 -8.32
CA LEU A 54 0.23 -5.81 -8.98
C LEU A 54 1.09 -6.41 -10.11
N SER A 55 1.89 -5.59 -10.79
CA SER A 55 2.79 -6.04 -11.85
C SER A 55 3.99 -6.80 -11.28
N GLU A 56 4.31 -7.96 -11.86
CA GLU A 56 5.49 -8.76 -11.46
C GLU A 56 6.81 -8.12 -11.89
N SER A 57 6.80 -7.48 -13.06
CA SER A 57 7.94 -6.78 -13.64
C SER A 57 7.48 -5.69 -14.59
N CYS A 58 8.37 -4.73 -14.86
CA CYS A 58 8.24 -3.80 -15.97
C CYS A 58 8.67 -4.52 -17.26
N GLN A 59 7.76 -4.67 -18.22
CA GLN A 59 8.04 -5.26 -19.53
C GLN A 59 9.08 -4.47 -20.34
N LYS A 60 9.19 -3.15 -20.13
CA LYS A 60 10.16 -2.31 -20.84
C LYS A 60 11.59 -2.40 -20.29
N CYS A 61 11.78 -2.20 -18.98
CA CYS A 61 13.12 -2.17 -18.40
C CYS A 61 13.54 -3.50 -17.75
N GLY A 62 12.64 -4.49 -17.70
CA GLY A 62 12.89 -5.81 -17.11
C GLY A 62 13.05 -5.81 -15.59
N LYS A 63 12.83 -4.67 -14.92
CA LYS A 63 12.97 -4.54 -13.47
C LYS A 63 11.86 -5.28 -12.76
N LYS A 64 12.24 -6.05 -11.74
CA LYS A 64 11.32 -6.84 -10.94
C LYS A 64 10.56 -5.96 -9.96
N LYS A 65 9.39 -6.43 -9.53
CA LYS A 65 8.58 -5.82 -8.47
C LYS A 65 9.40 -5.39 -7.25
N ASP A 66 10.29 -6.24 -6.75
CA ASP A 66 11.11 -5.93 -5.56
C ASP A 66 12.04 -4.72 -5.76
N GLU A 67 12.58 -4.53 -6.98
CA GLU A 67 13.43 -3.40 -7.30
C GLU A 67 12.62 -2.09 -7.39
N ILE A 68 11.41 -2.19 -7.96
CA ILE A 68 10.46 -1.07 -8.06
C ILE A 68 10.00 -0.64 -6.67
N GLU A 69 9.60 -1.58 -5.83
CA GLU A 69 9.19 -1.33 -4.45
C GLU A 69 10.33 -0.68 -3.64
N LYS A 70 11.55 -1.20 -3.78
CA LYS A 70 12.73 -0.63 -3.12
C LYS A 70 13.00 0.81 -3.57
N LYS A 71 12.84 1.11 -4.85
CA LYS A 71 13.07 2.45 -5.40
C LYS A 71 12.00 3.44 -4.91
N TRP A 72 10.72 3.08 -5.00
CA TRP A 72 9.64 3.91 -4.47
C TRP A 72 9.76 4.16 -2.96
N ARG A 73 10.19 3.15 -2.18
CA ARG A 73 10.48 3.34 -0.76
C ARG A 73 11.65 4.29 -0.53
N SER A 74 12.68 4.25 -1.37
CA SER A 74 13.82 5.18 -1.26
C SER A 74 13.46 6.62 -1.60
N GLU A 75 12.51 6.80 -2.53
CA GLU A 75 12.01 8.10 -2.98
C GLU A 75 10.86 8.63 -2.08
N GLN A 76 10.52 7.92 -1.00
CA GLN A 76 9.43 8.25 -0.07
C GLN A 76 8.06 8.36 -0.74
N ILE A 77 7.88 7.66 -1.86
CA ILE A 77 6.59 7.53 -2.53
C ILE A 77 5.71 6.53 -1.77
N ILE A 78 6.33 5.52 -1.11
CA ILE A 78 5.69 4.49 -0.27
C ILE A 78 6.45 4.21 1.02
#